data_AF-A0A668A3U1-F1
#
_entry.id   AF-A0A668A3U1-F1
#
_cell.length_a   1.000
_cell.length_b   1.000
_cell.length_c   1.000
_cell.angle_alpha   90.00
_cell.angle_beta   90.00
_cell.angle_gamma   90.00
#
_symmetry.space_group_name_H-M   'P 1'
#
loop_
_entity.id
_entity.type
_entity.pdbx_description
1 polymer ?
#
loop_
_entity_poly.entity_id
_entity_poly.type
_entity_poly.pdbx_seq_one_letter_code
_entity_poly.pdbx_strand_id
1 'polypeptide(L)'
;FLANTCRFSFLPLSLTGKTGEVVKTGNFNMYNGDVEELIDFLLSIEQGSAVLMASFDDPATKLNHEARELIGALGSSASRSLAFRDNWVFVGGKGIKTSFEKHLKYNKLNDKYDGWPAMIELEGCIPKYQD
;
A
#
# COMPACT_ATOMS: atom_id res chain seq x y z
N PHE A 1 8.25 -9.96 -10.84
CA PHE A 1 9.04 -9.29 -9.78
C PHE A 1 8.38 -9.35 -8.39
N LEU A 2 7.04 -9.38 -8.27
CA LEU A 2 6.35 -9.41 -6.97
C LEU A 2 6.25 -10.79 -6.28
N ALA A 3 6.55 -11.90 -6.97
CA ALA A 3 6.24 -13.24 -6.47
C ALA A 3 7.18 -13.80 -5.38
N ASN A 4 8.41 -13.29 -5.25
CA ASN A 4 9.42 -13.86 -4.33
C ASN A 4 9.57 -13.11 -3.00
N THR A 5 8.80 -12.06 -2.76
CA THR A 5 8.85 -11.22 -1.55
C THR A 5 7.57 -11.27 -0.71
N CYS A 6 6.60 -12.14 -1.00
CA CYS A 6 5.38 -12.25 -0.19
C CYS A 6 5.60 -13.05 1.10
N ARG A 7 6.03 -12.36 2.16
CA ARG A 7 5.82 -12.79 3.56
C ARG A 7 5.22 -11.60 4.30
N PHE A 8 4.10 -11.83 5.01
CA PHE A 8 3.40 -10.92 5.94
C PHE A 8 3.74 -9.43 5.79
N SER A 9 3.12 -8.66 4.87
CA SER A 9 3.63 -7.31 4.55
C SER A 9 2.77 -6.36 3.73
N PHE A 10 3.10 -5.07 3.83
CA PHE A 10 2.92 -4.10 2.74
C PHE A 10 4.03 -4.25 1.70
N LEU A 11 3.65 -4.25 0.42
CA LEU A 11 4.58 -4.25 -0.72
C LEU A 11 4.51 -2.92 -1.47
N PRO A 12 5.14 -1.85 -0.98
CA PRO A 12 5.22 -0.61 -1.71
C PRO A 12 6.25 -0.71 -2.85
N LEU A 13 5.84 -0.23 -4.01
CA LEU A 13 6.64 -0.05 -5.22
C LEU A 13 6.55 1.43 -5.60
N SER A 14 7.68 2.11 -5.68
CA SER A 14 7.76 3.48 -6.17
C SER A 14 8.26 3.51 -7.60
N LEU A 15 7.56 4.24 -8.46
CA LEU A 15 7.87 4.45 -9.88
C LEU A 15 8.05 5.94 -10.17
N THR A 16 9.00 6.28 -11.04
CA THR A 16 9.11 7.65 -11.56
C THR A 16 7.90 7.97 -12.44
N GLY A 17 7.12 9.00 -12.14
CA GLY A 17 5.93 9.36 -12.92
C GLY A 17 6.21 9.81 -14.37
N LYS A 18 7.46 10.14 -14.69
CA LYS A 18 7.92 10.52 -16.03
C LYS A 18 8.33 9.35 -16.93
N THR A 19 8.95 8.31 -16.38
CA THR A 19 9.49 7.19 -17.17
C THR A 19 8.77 5.88 -16.91
N GLY A 20 8.08 5.75 -15.77
CA GLY A 20 7.51 4.49 -15.30
C GLY A 20 8.56 3.51 -14.76
N GLU A 21 9.81 3.93 -14.61
CA GLU A 21 10.88 3.09 -14.10
C GLU A 21 10.75 2.86 -12.60
N VAL A 22 11.12 1.67 -12.15
CA VAL A 22 11.12 1.29 -10.75
C VAL A 22 12.27 2.00 -10.03
N VAL A 23 11.93 2.81 -9.04
CA VAL A 23 12.90 3.53 -8.20
C VAL A 23 13.22 2.72 -6.95
N LYS A 24 12.18 2.22 -6.27
CA LYS A 24 12.33 1.54 -4.98
C LYS A 24 11.25 0.48 -4.79
N THR A 25 11.63 -0.62 -4.16
CA THR A 25 10.71 -1.65 -3.67
C THR A 25 10.96 -1.87 -2.19
N GLY A 26 9.90 -2.18 -1.44
CA GLY A 26 9.98 -2.53 -0.03
C GLY A 26 9.06 -3.70 0.31
N ASN A 27 9.34 -4.33 1.45
CA ASN A 27 8.47 -5.28 2.11
C ASN A 27 8.50 -4.91 3.59
N PHE A 28 7.35 -4.56 4.15
CA PHE A 28 7.24 -4.07 5.53
C PHE A 28 6.23 -4.88 6.32
N ASN A 29 6.71 -5.60 7.33
CA ASN A 29 5.90 -6.50 8.13
C ASN A 29 5.13 -5.75 9.22
N MET A 30 3.83 -5.59 8.99
CA MET A 30 2.95 -4.84 9.90
C MET A 30 2.34 -5.68 11.01
N TYR A 31 2.73 -6.94 11.18
CA TYR A 31 2.29 -7.76 12.30
C TYR A 31 3.31 -7.75 13.45
N ASN A 32 4.58 -8.04 13.15
CA ASN A 32 5.65 -8.11 14.15
C ASN A 32 6.94 -7.38 13.75
N GLY A 33 6.96 -6.68 12.61
CA GLY A 33 8.08 -5.84 12.20
C GLY A 33 8.08 -4.46 12.84
N ASP A 34 9.03 -3.64 12.40
CA ASP A 34 9.18 -2.24 12.79
C ASP A 34 8.48 -1.32 11.78
N VAL A 35 7.69 -0.37 12.29
CA VAL A 35 6.95 0.59 11.46
C VAL A 35 7.85 1.72 10.96
N GLU A 36 8.97 1.98 11.63
CA GLU A 36 9.90 3.04 11.25
C GLU A 36 10.50 2.80 9.85
N GLU A 37 10.75 1.54 9.48
CA GLU A 37 11.25 1.19 8.14
C GLU A 37 10.26 1.61 7.02
N LEU A 38 8.96 1.49 7.28
CA LEU A 38 7.91 1.94 6.36
C LEU A 38 7.86 3.47 6.32
N ILE A 39 7.97 4.14 7.47
CA ILE A 39 7.97 5.61 7.57
C ILE A 39 9.15 6.19 6.78
N ASP A 40 10.36 5.66 6.97
CA ASP A 40 11.56 6.05 6.23
C ASP A 40 11.38 5.85 4.72
N PHE A 41 10.76 4.73 4.32
CA PHE A 41 10.41 4.50 2.92
C PHE A 41 9.48 5.60 2.39
N LEU A 42 8.38 5.89 3.10
CA LEU A 42 7.37 6.87 2.68
C LEU A 42 7.95 8.29 2.61
N LEU A 43 8.80 8.66 3.56
CA LEU A 43 9.48 9.95 3.58
C LEU A 43 10.48 10.11 2.44
N SER A 44 11.12 9.01 2.01
CA SER A 44 12.04 9.01 0.87
C SER A 44 11.38 9.17 -0.51
N ILE A 45 10.05 9.18 -0.59
CA ILE A 45 9.32 9.27 -1.85
C ILE A 45 9.38 10.71 -2.39
N GLU A 46 9.94 10.83 -3.59
CA GLU A 46 10.09 12.10 -4.29
C GLU A 46 8.77 12.54 -4.94
N GLN A 47 8.61 13.86 -5.09
CA GLN A 47 7.50 14.48 -5.81
C GLN A 47 7.41 13.94 -7.24
N GLY A 48 6.19 13.66 -7.72
CA GLY A 48 5.95 13.10 -9.05
C GLY A 48 6.15 11.59 -9.15
N SER A 49 6.46 10.91 -8.04
CA SER A 49 6.52 9.44 -7.99
C SER A 49 5.14 8.83 -7.82
N ALA A 50 4.85 7.78 -8.59
CA ALA A 50 3.72 6.90 -8.34
C ALA A 50 4.11 5.82 -7.32
N VAL A 51 3.16 5.41 -6.49
CA VAL A 51 3.38 4.44 -5.41
C VAL A 51 2.27 3.42 -5.47
N LEU A 52 2.62 2.16 -5.64
CA LEU A 52 1.70 1.03 -5.60
C LEU A 52 1.93 0.30 -4.29
N MET A 53 0.88 -0.01 -3.54
CA MET A 53 0.95 -0.75 -2.28
C MET A 53 -0.07 -1.88 -2.29
N ALA A 54 0.32 -3.05 -1.79
CA ALA A 54 -0.57 -4.18 -1.59
C ALA A 54 -0.34 -4.78 -0.20
N SER A 55 -1.41 -5.16 0.49
CA SER A 55 -1.34 -5.87 1.77
C SER A 55 -1.22 -7.38 1.55
N PHE A 56 -0.58 -8.04 2.51
CA PHE A 56 -0.51 -9.49 2.59
C PHE A 56 -0.53 -9.94 4.06
N ASP A 57 -1.42 -10.88 4.39
CA ASP A 57 -1.84 -11.29 5.73
C ASP A 57 -2.44 -10.18 6.58
N ASP A 58 -1.64 -9.25 7.12
CA ASP A 58 -2.10 -8.21 8.02
C ASP A 58 -1.38 -6.87 7.77
N PRO A 59 -2.09 -5.84 7.30
CA PRO A 59 -1.52 -4.51 7.08
C PRO A 59 -1.56 -3.58 8.29
N ALA A 60 -2.24 -3.93 9.39
CA ALA A 60 -2.72 -2.91 10.34
C ALA A 60 -2.11 -2.98 11.75
N THR A 61 -1.68 -4.15 12.24
CA THR A 61 -1.34 -4.32 13.67
C THR A 61 -0.26 -3.35 14.18
N LYS A 62 0.77 -3.05 13.38
CA LYS A 62 1.84 -2.11 13.69
C LYS A 62 1.69 -0.74 13.04
N LEU A 63 0.67 -0.55 12.21
CA LEU A 63 0.49 0.67 11.44
C LEU A 63 0.03 1.84 12.34
N ASN A 64 0.97 2.71 12.70
CA ASN A 64 0.77 3.83 13.62
C ASN A 64 0.11 5.06 12.92
N HIS A 65 -0.17 6.10 13.71
CA HIS A 65 -0.82 7.32 13.20
C HIS A 65 0.02 8.02 12.12
N GLU A 66 1.33 8.13 12.31
CA GLU A 66 2.23 8.81 11.37
C GLU A 66 2.27 8.11 10.01
N ALA A 67 2.47 6.79 9.99
CA ALA A 67 2.46 6.01 8.76
C ALA A 67 1.11 6.13 8.03
N ARG A 68 -0.02 6.17 8.75
CA ARG A 68 -1.36 6.37 8.16
C ARG A 68 -1.50 7.74 7.52
N GLU A 69 -1.01 8.80 8.16
CA GLU A 69 -1.03 10.15 7.58
C GLU A 69 -0.13 10.25 6.35
N LEU A 70 1.05 9.64 6.37
CA LEU A 70 1.95 9.59 5.21
C LEU A 70 1.32 8.86 4.02
N ILE A 71 0.66 7.71 4.25
CA ILE A 71 -0.07 6.99 3.20
C ILE A 71 -1.29 7.80 2.73
N GLY A 72 -1.99 8.47 3.65
CA GLY A 72 -3.09 9.39 3.33
C GLY A 72 -2.67 10.56 2.44
N ALA A 73 -1.49 11.13 2.69
CA ALA A 73 -0.91 12.20 1.87
C ALA A 73 -0.57 11.76 0.44
N LEU A 74 -0.41 10.46 0.18
CA LEU A 74 -0.27 9.89 -1.16
C LEU A 74 -1.61 9.69 -1.88
N GLY A 75 -2.74 9.95 -1.22
CA GLY A 75 -4.10 9.90 -1.78
C GLY A 75 -4.96 8.71 -1.34
N SER A 76 -4.56 7.97 -0.30
CA SER A 76 -5.36 6.87 0.24
C SER A 76 -6.47 7.38 1.17
N SER A 77 -7.69 6.92 0.93
CA SER A 77 -8.84 7.16 1.80
C SER A 77 -9.00 6.10 2.89
N ALA A 78 -8.56 4.85 2.63
CA ALA A 78 -8.72 3.73 3.55
C ALA A 78 -7.61 3.64 4.61
N SER A 79 -6.45 4.28 4.41
CA SER A 79 -5.27 4.23 5.29
C SER A 79 -5.59 4.42 6.77
N ARG A 80 -6.47 5.36 7.11
CA ARG A 80 -6.88 5.65 8.49
C ARG A 80 -7.78 4.58 9.12
N SER A 81 -8.41 3.75 8.30
CA SER A 81 -9.40 2.74 8.72
C SER A 81 -8.97 1.30 8.49
N LEU A 82 -7.77 1.07 7.95
CA LEU A 82 -7.21 -0.28 7.81
C LEU A 82 -7.14 -0.97 9.18
N ALA A 83 -7.74 -2.15 9.24
CA ALA A 83 -7.84 -3.00 10.42
C ALA A 83 -7.17 -4.37 10.17
N PHE A 84 -7.10 -5.16 11.25
CA PHE A 84 -6.46 -6.46 11.26
C PHE A 84 -6.97 -7.36 10.13
N ARG A 85 -6.05 -7.86 9.29
CA ARG A 85 -6.32 -8.75 8.15
C ARG A 85 -7.20 -8.20 7.03
N ASP A 86 -7.41 -6.89 6.98
CA ASP A 86 -8.03 -6.28 5.83
C ASP A 86 -7.18 -6.52 4.57
N ASN A 87 -7.83 -6.83 3.45
CA ASN A 87 -7.17 -6.82 2.15
C ASN A 87 -7.26 -5.42 1.56
N TRP A 88 -6.13 -4.88 1.12
CA TRP A 88 -6.03 -3.54 0.59
C TRP A 88 -5.00 -3.46 -0.52
N VAL A 89 -5.40 -2.82 -1.62
CA VAL A 89 -4.53 -2.49 -2.75
C VAL A 89 -4.74 -1.02 -3.10
N PHE A 90 -3.63 -0.34 -3.34
CA PHE A 90 -3.62 1.10 -3.53
C PHE A 90 -2.58 1.52 -4.55
N VAL A 91 -2.94 2.52 -5.34
CA VAL A 91 -2.08 3.23 -6.26
C VAL A 91 -2.30 4.71 -6.02
N GLY A 92 -1.25 5.42 -5.65
CA GLY A 92 -1.29 6.88 -5.46
C GLY A 92 0.05 7.49 -5.79
N GLY A 93 0.35 8.63 -5.20
CA GLY A 93 1.66 9.25 -5.39
C GLY A 93 1.74 10.68 -4.90
N LYS A 94 2.96 11.12 -4.64
CA LYS A 94 3.22 12.46 -4.12
C LYS A 94 3.06 13.48 -5.25
N GLY A 95 2.03 14.30 -5.18
CA GLY A 95 1.68 15.24 -6.25
C GLY A 95 0.87 14.66 -7.40
N ILE A 96 0.43 13.40 -7.30
CA ILE A 96 -0.45 12.79 -8.29
C ILE A 96 -1.89 13.08 -7.88
N LYS A 97 -2.70 13.62 -8.80
CA LYS A 97 -4.11 13.98 -8.53
C LYS A 97 -5.06 12.79 -8.50
N THR A 98 -4.67 11.67 -9.11
CA THR A 98 -5.51 10.48 -9.23
C THR A 98 -4.93 9.35 -8.39
N SER A 99 -5.75 8.80 -7.50
CA SER A 99 -5.46 7.55 -6.80
C SER A 99 -6.48 6.48 -7.16
N PHE A 100 -6.07 5.23 -7.04
CA PHE A 100 -6.90 4.04 -7.21
C PHE A 100 -6.79 3.20 -5.94
N GLU A 101 -7.91 2.76 -5.40
CA GLU A 101 -7.92 2.09 -4.11
C GLU A 101 -9.04 1.04 -4.05
N LYS A 102 -8.74 -0.13 -3.51
CA LYS A 102 -9.73 -1.12 -3.09
C LYS A 102 -9.40 -1.60 -1.69
N HIS A 103 -10.44 -1.72 -0.88
CA HIS A 103 -10.38 -2.17 0.50
C HIS A 103 -11.48 -3.18 0.74
N LEU A 104 -11.10 -4.37 1.23
CA LEU A 104 -12.01 -5.40 1.66
C LEU A 104 -11.74 -5.71 3.13
N LYS A 105 -12.72 -5.42 3.97
CA LYS A 105 -12.62 -5.63 5.42
C LYS A 105 -12.67 -7.11 5.76
N TYR A 106 -11.83 -7.53 6.69
CA TYR A 106 -11.90 -8.84 7.31
C TYR A 106 -13.25 -9.04 8.02
N ASN A 107 -13.91 -10.18 7.81
CA ASN A 107 -15.16 -10.53 8.49
C ASN A 107 -15.22 -12.02 8.81
N LYS A 108 -14.97 -12.33 10.09
CA LYS A 108 -14.95 -13.68 10.66
C LYS A 108 -16.16 -14.58 10.32
N LEU A 109 -17.32 -14.02 9.98
CA LEU A 109 -18.54 -14.77 9.69
C LEU A 109 -18.72 -15.14 8.21
N ASN A 110 -18.17 -14.35 7.29
CA ASN A 110 -18.47 -14.43 5.85
C ASN A 110 -17.22 -14.53 4.97
N ASP A 111 -16.05 -14.71 5.57
CA ASP A 111 -14.80 -14.76 4.84
C ASP A 111 -14.66 -16.04 4.00
N LYS A 112 -14.11 -15.87 2.80
CA LYS A 112 -13.94 -16.93 1.80
C LYS A 112 -12.97 -18.02 2.25
N TYR A 113 -12.00 -17.66 3.10
CA TYR A 113 -11.01 -18.56 3.67
C TYR A 113 -11.14 -18.58 5.19
N ASP A 114 -10.61 -19.63 5.84
CA ASP A 114 -10.64 -19.77 7.30
C ASP A 114 -9.78 -18.69 7.98
N GLY A 115 -10.39 -17.53 8.22
CA GLY A 115 -9.75 -16.37 8.85
C GLY A 115 -9.14 -15.34 7.92
N TRP A 116 -9.42 -15.35 6.60
CA TRP A 116 -8.97 -14.30 5.66
C TRP A 116 -10.02 -13.94 4.60
N PRO A 117 -10.13 -12.63 4.24
CA PRO A 117 -11.06 -12.20 3.21
C PRO A 117 -10.59 -12.63 1.80
N ALA A 118 -11.47 -12.51 0.81
CA ALA A 118 -11.14 -12.83 -0.57
C ALA A 118 -10.00 -11.95 -1.13
N MET A 119 -9.20 -12.48 -2.06
CA MET A 119 -8.22 -11.65 -2.79
C MET A 119 -8.93 -10.53 -3.55
N ILE A 120 -8.29 -9.36 -3.61
CA ILE A 120 -8.76 -8.21 -4.36
C ILE A 120 -7.75 -7.82 -5.43
N GLU A 121 -8.27 -7.39 -6.57
CA GLU A 121 -7.47 -7.00 -7.73
C GLU A 121 -7.84 -5.59 -8.16
N LEU A 122 -6.84 -4.82 -8.58
CA LEU A 122 -6.99 -3.47 -9.08
C LEU A 122 -6.20 -3.32 -10.36
N GLU A 123 -6.87 -2.89 -11.41
CA GLU A 123 -6.30 -2.61 -12.73
C GLU A 123 -6.67 -1.20 -13.14
N GLY A 124 -5.83 -0.57 -13.95
CA GLY A 124 -6.07 0.80 -14.41
C GLY A 124 -4.89 1.41 -15.14
N CYS A 125 -5.07 2.66 -15.55
CA CYS A 125 -4.06 3.45 -16.25
C CYS A 125 -3.65 4.64 -15.37
N ILE A 126 -2.38 4.71 -14.98
CA ILE A 126 -1.83 5.85 -14.24
C ILE A 126 -1.47 6.94 -15.26
N PRO A 127 -2.07 8.14 -15.17
CA PRO A 127 -1.69 9.25 -16.03
C PRO A 127 -0.21 9.59 -15.86
N LYS A 128 0.49 9.83 -16.97
CA LYS A 128 1.90 10.25 -16.94
C LYS A 128 2.01 11.60 -16.22
N TYR A 129 2.97 11.71 -15.29
CA TYR A 129 3.23 12.98 -14.62
C TYR A 129 3.82 13.98 -15.62
N GLN A 130 3.20 15.16 -15.73
CA GLN A 130 3.67 16.30 -16.51
C GLN A 130 3.94 17.45 -15.53
N ASP A 131 5.14 18.03 -15.59
CA ASP A 131 5.60 19.09 -14.67
C ASP A 131 4.76 20.36 -14.76
#